data_AF-A0A7C2LBM1-F1
#
_entry.id   AF-A0A7C2LBM1-F1
#
_cell.length_a   1.000
_cell.length_b   1.000
_cell.length_c   1.000
_cell.angle_alpha   90.00
_cell.angle_beta   90.00
_cell.angle_gamma   90.00
#
_symmetry.space_group_name_H-M   'P 1'
#
loop_
_entity.id
_entity.type
_entity.pdbx_description
1 polymer ?
#
loop_
_entity_poly.entity_id
_entity_poly.type
_entity_poly.pdbx_seq_one_letter_code
_entity_poly.pdbx_strand_id
1 'polypeptide(L)' 'MRPSLEERIKQLPPDLQQEVADFVDFLLQKRRRRHPQPPTFSWAGALADLRDEYTSVQLQHEIAHWRTGNGEVTD' A
#
# COMPACT_ATOMS: atom_id res chain seq x y z
N MET A 1 44.55 -5.72 -8.46
CA MET A 1 43.81 -5.08 -7.35
C MET A 1 42.54 -4.47 -7.94
N ARG A 2 41.34 -4.79 -7.45
CA ARG A 2 40.11 -4.16 -7.98
C ARG A 2 40.06 -2.72 -7.46
N PRO A 3 39.79 -1.71 -8.30
CA PRO A 3 39.60 -0.34 -7.84
C PRO A 3 38.46 -0.27 -6.83
N SER A 4 38.57 0.67 -5.90
CA SER A 4 37.57 0.91 -4.86
C SER A 4 36.23 1.30 -5.49
N LEU A 5 35.14 1.16 -4.74
CA LEU A 5 33.81 1.55 -5.20
C LEU A 5 33.80 3.03 -5.62
N GLU A 6 34.47 3.88 -4.86
CA GLU A 6 34.57 5.32 -5.11
C GLU A 6 35.29 5.64 -6.41
N GLU A 7 36.38 4.94 -6.72
CA GLU A 7 37.12 5.10 -7.98
C GLU A 7 36.29 4.67 -9.19
N ARG A 8 35.51 3.60 -9.04
CA ARG A 8 34.60 3.12 -10.10
C ARG A 8 33.46 4.09 -10.34
N ILE A 9 32.92 4.71 -9.28
CA ILE A 9 31.87 5.72 -9.40
C ILE A 9 32.39 6.99 -10.09
N LYS A 10 33.62 7.43 -9.76
CA LYS A 10 34.26 8.59 -10.40
C LYS A 10 34.56 8.38 -11.88
N GLN A 11 34.71 7.14 -12.34
CA GLN A 11 34.92 6.80 -13.75
C GLN A 11 33.61 6.72 -14.56
N LEU A 12 32.45 6.78 -13.90
CA LEU A 12 31.17 6.76 -14.60
C LEU A 12 30.85 8.11 -15.25
N PRO A 13 30.19 8.11 -16.42
CA PRO A 13 29.53 9.29 -16.97
C PRO A 13 28.56 9.89 -15.95
N PRO A 14 28.36 11.22 -15.96
CA PRO A 14 27.49 11.91 -15.00
C PRO A 14 26.06 11.35 -14.96
N ASP A 15 25.52 10.89 -16.10
CA ASP A 15 24.18 10.28 -16.16
C ASP A 15 24.08 8.99 -15.33
N LEU A 16 25.13 8.16 -15.34
CA LEU A 16 25.18 6.91 -14.59
C LEU A 16 25.55 7.14 -13.12
N GLN A 17 26.23 8.24 -12.78
CA GLN A 17 26.47 8.61 -11.39
C GLN A 17 25.15 8.93 -10.67
N GLN A 18 24.20 9.57 -11.36
CA GLN A 18 22.87 9.85 -10.82
C GLN A 18 22.09 8.55 -10.54
N GLU A 19 22.10 7.60 -11.49
CA GLU A 19 21.45 6.30 -11.30
C GLU A 19 22.04 5.51 -10.13
N VAL A 20 23.37 5.58 -9.94
CA VAL A 20 24.02 4.96 -8.78
C VAL A 20 23.61 5.64 -7.47
N ALA A 21 23.49 6.98 -7.45
CA ALA A 21 23.04 7.70 -6.27
C ALA A 21 21.60 7.30 -5.90
N ASP A 22 20.70 7.28 -6.87
CA ASP A 22 19.31 6.87 -6.69
C ASP A 22 19.22 5.42 -6.19
N PHE A 23 20.08 4.53 -6.71
CA PHE A 23 20.13 3.14 -6.27
C PHE A 23 20.66 2.99 -4.84
N VAL A 24 21.66 3.78 -4.45
CA VAL A 24 22.16 3.81 -3.07
C VAL A 24 21.06 4.28 -2.11
N ASP A 25 20.33 5.33 -2.46
CA ASP A 25 19.21 5.84 -1.68
C ASP A 25 18.07 4.81 -1.56
N PHE A 26 17.76 4.13 -2.67
CA PHE A 26 16.81 3.03 -2.67
C PHE A 26 17.23 1.90 -1.71
N LEU A 27 18.51 1.49 -1.74
CA LEU A 27 19.02 0.43 -0.87
C LEU A 27 18.98 0.84 0.62
N LEU A 28 19.32 2.10 0.92
CA LEU A 28 19.23 2.65 2.28
C LEU A 28 17.77 2.68 2.78
N GLN A 29 16.83 3.10 1.93
CA GLN A 29 15.41 3.13 2.26
C GLN A 29 14.82 1.72 2.41
N LYS A 30 15.19 0.80 1.52
CA LYS A 30 14.78 -0.61 1.58
C LYS A 30 15.26 -1.30 2.86
N ARG A 31 16.47 -0.98 3.33
CA ARG A 31 16.99 -1.48 4.62
C ARG A 31 16.19 -0.94 5.81
N ARG A 32 15.70 0.30 5.74
CA ARG A 32 14.85 0.91 6.80
C ARG A 32 13.44 0.33 6.85
N ARG A 33 12.90 -0.16 5.72
CA ARG A 33 11.55 -0.79 5.65
C ARG A 33 11.50 -2.24 6.14
N ARG A 34 12.56 -2.77 6.73
CA ARG A 34 12.67 -4.19 7.12
C ARG A 34 12.15 -4.48 8.53
N HIS A 35 10.89 -4.18 8.76
CA HIS A 35 10.07 -5.03 9.62
C HIS A 35 8.70 -5.10 8.97
N PRO A 36 8.41 -6.12 8.13
CA PRO A 36 7.04 -6.39 7.74
C PRO A 36 6.27 -6.64 9.03
N GLN A 37 5.48 -5.64 9.46
CA GLN A 37 4.54 -5.83 10.54
C GLN A 37 3.56 -6.91 10.07
N PRO A 38 3.19 -7.86 10.93
CA PRO A 38 2.14 -8.80 10.58
C PRO A 38 0.89 -8.00 10.16
N PRO A 39 0.18 -8.44 9.10
CA PRO A 39 -1.07 -7.79 8.71
C PRO A 39 -2.01 -7.81 9.92
N THR A 40 -2.53 -6.64 10.29
CA THR A 40 -3.30 -6.48 11.54
C THR A 40 -4.73 -6.99 11.45
N PHE A 41 -5.23 -7.28 10.24
CA PHE A 41 -6.61 -7.74 9.98
C PHE A 41 -7.68 -7.01 10.80
N SER A 42 -7.47 -5.71 11.10
CA SER A 42 -8.35 -4.95 12.00
C SER A 42 -9.76 -4.75 11.44
N TRP A 43 -9.94 -4.96 10.14
CA TRP A 43 -11.24 -4.98 9.48
C TRP A 43 -12.01 -6.29 9.71
N ALA A 44 -11.32 -7.40 10.03
CA ALA A 44 -11.96 -8.69 10.24
C ALA A 44 -12.77 -8.65 11.54
N GLY A 45 -14.10 -8.75 11.42
CA GLY A 45 -15.01 -8.69 12.57
C GLY A 45 -15.41 -7.27 12.99
N ALA A 46 -14.98 -6.23 12.29
CA ALA A 46 -15.36 -4.84 12.60
C ALA A 46 -16.87 -4.56 12.50
N LEU A 47 -17.63 -5.43 11.82
CA LEU A 47 -19.09 -5.36 11.67
C LEU A 47 -19.81 -6.48 12.43
N ALA A 48 -19.16 -7.11 13.43
CA ALA A 48 -19.75 -8.21 14.18
C ALA A 48 -21.04 -7.80 14.90
N ASP A 49 -21.11 -6.56 15.41
CA ASP A 49 -22.26 -6.03 16.14
C ASP A 49 -23.49 -5.83 15.25
N LEU A 50 -23.29 -5.62 13.95
CA LEU A 50 -24.35 -5.44 12.95
C LEU A 50 -24.92 -6.77 12.44
N ARG A 51 -24.34 -7.91 12.84
CA ARG A 51 -24.77 -9.25 12.41
C ARG A 51 -26.22 -9.54 12.80
N ASP A 52 -26.62 -9.10 13.98
CA ASP A 52 -27.96 -9.37 14.51
C ASP A 52 -29.00 -8.34 14.01
N GLU A 53 -28.54 -7.21 13.50
CA GLU A 53 -29.38 -6.13 12.96
C GLU A 53 -29.68 -6.31 11.46
N TYR A 54 -28.73 -6.87 10.71
CA TYR A 54 -28.85 -7.02 9.27
C TYR A 54 -28.68 -8.47 8.81
N THR A 55 -29.71 -8.98 8.15
CA THR A 55 -29.64 -10.25 7.40
C THR A 55 -28.99 -10.03 6.03
N SER A 56 -28.38 -11.07 5.48
CA SER A 56 -27.78 -11.02 4.14
C SER A 56 -28.78 -10.62 3.04
N VAL A 57 -30.06 -10.95 3.21
CA VAL A 57 -31.13 -10.62 2.24
C VAL A 57 -31.51 -9.15 2.33
N GLN A 58 -31.58 -8.56 3.53
CA GLN A 58 -31.83 -7.13 3.68
C GLN A 58 -30.73 -6.30 3.03
N LEU A 59 -29.46 -6.67 3.25
CA LEU A 59 -28.32 -6.00 2.61
C LEU A 59 -28.39 -6.10 1.08
N GLN A 60 -28.85 -7.23 0.53
CA GLN A 60 -29.03 -7.38 -0.92
C GLN A 60 -30.09 -6.43 -1.47
N HIS A 61 -31.22 -6.26 -0.76
CA HIS A 61 -32.25 -5.30 -1.16
C HIS A 61 -31.76 -3.85 -1.08
N GLU A 62 -31.05 -3.47 -0.01
CA GLU A 62 -30.45 -2.13 0.12
C GLU A 62 -29.45 -1.85 -1.00
N ILE A 63 -28.59 -2.81 -1.33
CA ILE A 63 -27.63 -2.67 -2.44
C ILE A 63 -28.36 -2.51 -3.78
N ALA A 64 -29.42 -3.28 -4.02
CA ALA A 64 -30.21 -3.17 -5.24
C ALA A 64 -30.86 -1.78 -5.33
N HIS A 65 -31.40 -1.28 -4.22
CA HIS A 65 -32.01 0.04 -4.10
C HIS A 65 -31.02 1.19 -4.36
N TRP A 66 -29.81 1.12 -3.81
CA TRP A 66 -28.75 2.12 -4.07
C TRP A 66 -28.29 2.11 -5.52
N ARG A 67 -28.21 0.94 -6.15
CA ARG A 67 -27.80 0.81 -7.56
C ARG A 67 -28.84 1.33 -8.54
N THR A 68 -30.13 1.29 -8.18
CA THR A 68 -31.23 1.77 -9.03
C THR A 68 -31.59 3.24 -8.79
N GLY A 69 -30.91 3.92 -7.86
CA GLY A 69 -30.98 5.37 -7.69
C GLY A 69 -32.16 5.89 -6.86
N ASN A 70 -32.86 5.04 -6.11
CA ASN A 70 -33.98 5.45 -5.24
C ASN A 70 -33.56 5.74 -3.79
N GLY A 71 -32.28 5.60 -3.44
CA GLY A 71 -31.75 6.01 -2.14
C GLY A 71 -31.74 7.52 -2.01
N GLU A 72 -32.74 8.09 -1.34
CA GLU A 72 -32.71 9.49 -0.91
C GLU A 72 -31.39 9.77 -0.19
N VAL A 73 -30.60 10.66 -0.76
CA VAL A 73 -29.43 11.25 -0.12
C VAL A 73 -29.96 12.20 0.94
N THR A 74 -30.07 11.73 2.19
CA THR A 74 -30.15 12.63 3.34
C THR A 74 -28.74 12.95 3.80
N ASP A 75 -28.38 14.23 3.66
CA ASP A 75 -27.18 14.91 4.17
C ASP A 75 -27.00 14.73 5.69
#